data_AF-A0A5E4KNZ1-F1
#
_entry.id   AF-A0A5E4KNZ1-F1
#
_cell.length_a   1.000
_cell.length_b   1.000
_cell.length_c   1.000
_cell.angle_alpha   90.00
_cell.angle_beta   90.00
_cell.angle_gamma   90.00
#
_symmetry.space_group_name_H-M   'P 1'
#
loop_
_entity.id
_entity.type
_entity.pdbx_description
1 polymer ?
#
loop_
_entity_poly.entity_id
_entity_poly.type
_entity_poly.pdbx_seq_one_letter_code
_entity_poly.pdbx_strand_id
1 'polypeptide(L)'
;MIMKLSKEDVDLYYKLHWSLLSYVNQKYRVIGGSIEPVLMHENPQKVWELYGKLFSNIELIDSFGSENPFNFNREELDIVRSWKNYVKDRFLIVAHLKDYSVFMTNGEDQKAYGVLGLIDEIEDVVPPFMPLFVETILFPFKSRIIYCGLMSTYNIHIGSNMRRSIQAEYQKAKSKFGIINSLDKPVMEKKESDEELLRYYLRSASRRMEYEYEIHEILEKNPALGNVYSLEIGRSYAKEAGKKLSQIGASTTWFAVFEDIVIASGKSEEEARERAYAVVPQDKRAGVHVFRHGRK
;
A
#
# COMPACT_ATOMS: atom_id res chain seq x y z
N MET A 1 -1.79 -20.52 3.27
CA MET A 1 -2.66 -20.47 2.09
C MET A 1 -2.56 -19.08 1.51
N ILE A 2 -2.19 -19.01 0.24
CA ILE A 2 -2.19 -17.83 -0.62
C ILE A 2 -3.64 -17.60 -1.04
N MET A 3 -4.16 -16.37 -0.97
CA MET A 3 -5.46 -16.07 -1.58
C MET A 3 -5.31 -16.05 -3.10
N LYS A 4 -5.54 -17.20 -3.75
CA LYS A 4 -5.80 -17.27 -5.20
C LYS A 4 -7.30 -17.21 -5.45
N LEU A 5 -7.70 -16.71 -6.61
CA LEU A 5 -9.06 -16.94 -7.09
C LEU A 5 -9.27 -18.45 -7.25
N SER A 6 -10.47 -18.94 -6.93
CA SER A 6 -10.81 -20.32 -7.25
C SER A 6 -10.96 -20.47 -8.76
N LYS A 7 -10.89 -21.71 -9.26
CA LYS A 7 -11.09 -21.96 -10.69
C LYS A 7 -12.47 -21.45 -11.15
N GLU A 8 -13.50 -21.67 -10.34
CA GLU A 8 -14.86 -21.21 -10.61
C GLU A 8 -14.94 -19.67 -10.67
N ASP A 9 -14.21 -18.97 -9.81
CA ASP A 9 -14.11 -17.51 -9.81
C ASP A 9 -13.41 -17.00 -11.08
N VAL A 10 -12.33 -17.67 -11.52
CA VAL A 10 -11.62 -17.32 -12.75
C VAL A 10 -12.49 -17.56 -13.98
N ASP A 11 -13.14 -18.72 -14.06
CA ASP A 11 -14.05 -19.06 -15.16
C ASP A 11 -15.23 -18.07 -15.22
N LEU A 12 -15.78 -17.69 -14.06
CA LEU A 12 -16.81 -16.67 -13.95
C LEU A 12 -16.31 -15.30 -14.45
N TYR A 13 -15.13 -14.86 -14.00
CA TYR A 13 -14.56 -13.60 -14.47
C TYR A 13 -14.45 -13.57 -15.99
N TYR A 14 -13.83 -14.59 -16.60
CA TYR A 14 -13.64 -14.63 -18.05
C TYR A 14 -14.97 -14.69 -18.80
N LYS A 15 -15.94 -15.48 -18.33
CA LYS A 15 -17.30 -15.49 -18.90
C LYS A 15 -17.86 -14.06 -18.97
N LEU A 16 -17.92 -13.36 -17.84
CA LEU A 16 -18.50 -12.02 -17.77
C LEU A 16 -17.70 -11.00 -18.59
N HIS A 17 -16.37 -11.11 -18.53
CA HIS A 17 -15.44 -10.17 -19.13
C HIS A 17 -15.50 -10.20 -20.66
N TRP A 18 -15.42 -11.40 -21.23
CA TRP A 18 -15.49 -11.58 -22.69
C TRP A 18 -16.88 -11.28 -23.24
N SER A 19 -17.94 -11.53 -22.48
CA SER A 19 -19.30 -11.13 -22.86
C SER A 19 -19.48 -9.61 -22.96
N LEU A 20 -18.94 -8.88 -21.99
CA LEU A 20 -18.98 -7.42 -22.04
C LEU A 20 -18.17 -6.88 -23.23
N LEU A 21 -16.95 -7.39 -23.45
CA LEU A 21 -16.13 -6.94 -24.58
C LEU A 21 -16.74 -7.32 -25.93
N SER A 22 -17.38 -8.48 -26.04
CA SER A 22 -18.14 -8.89 -27.23
C SER A 22 -19.29 -7.94 -27.52
N TYR A 23 -20.06 -7.57 -26.50
CA TYR A 23 -21.12 -6.58 -26.62
C TYR A 23 -20.60 -5.21 -27.10
N VAL A 24 -19.50 -4.73 -26.53
CA VAL A 24 -18.83 -3.51 -26.99
C VAL A 24 -18.40 -3.66 -28.45
N ASN A 25 -17.82 -4.79 -28.82
CA ASN A 25 -17.37 -5.05 -30.18
C ASN A 25 -18.54 -5.08 -31.19
N GLN A 26 -19.71 -5.61 -30.81
CA GLN A 26 -20.89 -5.59 -31.68
C GLN A 26 -21.34 -4.17 -32.01
N LYS A 27 -21.23 -3.24 -31.06
CA LYS A 27 -21.63 -1.83 -31.27
C LYS A 27 -20.58 -1.03 -32.05
N TYR A 28 -19.29 -1.25 -31.79
CA TYR A 28 -18.21 -0.42 -32.35
C TYR A 28 -17.42 -1.08 -33.48
N ARG A 29 -17.59 -2.38 -33.72
CA ARG A 29 -16.97 -3.18 -34.79
C ARG A 29 -15.44 -2.99 -34.87
N VAL A 30 -14.77 -2.93 -33.71
CA VAL A 30 -13.31 -2.77 -33.60
C VAL A 30 -12.60 -3.99 -34.18
N ILE A 31 -13.14 -5.18 -33.90
CA ILE A 31 -12.64 -6.47 -34.39
C ILE A 31 -13.69 -7.06 -35.31
N GLY A 32 -13.41 -7.07 -36.62
CA GLY A 32 -14.36 -7.52 -37.64
C GLY A 32 -14.70 -9.00 -37.52
N GLY A 33 -15.99 -9.33 -37.49
CA GLY A 33 -16.48 -10.72 -37.57
C GLY A 33 -16.34 -11.57 -36.31
N SER A 34 -15.82 -11.03 -35.20
CA SER A 34 -15.49 -11.84 -34.01
C SER A 34 -16.67 -12.05 -33.04
N ILE A 35 -16.84 -13.30 -32.62
CA ILE A 35 -17.70 -13.77 -31.53
C ILE A 35 -16.84 -13.95 -30.25
N GLU A 36 -17.44 -14.02 -29.06
CA GLU A 36 -16.76 -14.19 -27.75
C GLU A 36 -15.52 -15.11 -27.72
N PRO A 37 -15.54 -16.38 -28.19
CA PRO A 37 -14.39 -17.28 -28.06
C PRO A 37 -13.19 -16.85 -28.92
N VAL A 38 -13.45 -16.07 -29.98
CA VAL A 38 -12.41 -15.53 -30.86
C VAL A 38 -11.68 -14.41 -30.16
N LEU A 39 -12.40 -13.55 -29.42
CA LEU A 39 -11.83 -12.41 -28.69
C LEU A 39 -10.77 -12.82 -27.67
N MET A 40 -10.90 -14.00 -27.06
CA MET A 40 -9.93 -14.54 -26.10
C MET A 40 -8.53 -14.73 -26.71
N HIS A 41 -8.47 -14.98 -28.02
CA HIS A 41 -7.23 -15.25 -28.75
C HIS A 41 -6.81 -14.07 -29.64
N GLU A 42 -7.50 -12.93 -29.52
CA GLU A 42 -7.19 -11.76 -30.33
C GLU A 42 -5.90 -11.08 -29.88
N ASN A 43 -5.38 -10.27 -30.79
CA ASN A 43 -4.25 -9.41 -30.53
C ASN A 43 -4.53 -8.47 -29.31
N PRO A 44 -3.65 -8.44 -28.29
CA PRO A 44 -3.85 -7.62 -27.08
C PRO A 44 -4.09 -6.13 -27.33
N GLN A 45 -3.50 -5.55 -28.38
CA GLN A 45 -3.71 -4.14 -28.74
C GLN A 45 -5.16 -3.89 -29.17
N LYS A 46 -5.79 -4.80 -29.93
CA LYS A 46 -7.21 -4.67 -30.28
C LYS A 46 -8.13 -4.79 -29.06
N VAL A 47 -7.78 -5.65 -28.11
CA VAL A 47 -8.53 -5.78 -26.85
C VAL A 47 -8.39 -4.49 -26.01
N TRP A 48 -7.21 -3.86 -26.02
CA TRP A 48 -7.01 -2.52 -25.45
C TRP A 48 -7.88 -1.44 -26.12
N GLU A 49 -8.07 -1.49 -27.44
CA GLU A 49 -8.99 -0.59 -28.15
C GLU A 49 -10.45 -0.77 -27.70
N LEU A 50 -10.88 -2.02 -27.46
CA LEU A 50 -12.22 -2.30 -26.91
C LEU A 50 -12.40 -1.69 -25.52
N TYR A 51 -11.40 -1.80 -24.63
CA TYR A 51 -11.42 -1.09 -23.35
C TYR A 51 -11.46 0.43 -23.54
N GLY A 52 -10.72 0.96 -24.52
CA GLY A 52 -10.79 2.36 -24.91
C GLY A 52 -12.21 2.80 -25.25
N LYS A 53 -12.94 1.99 -26.04
CA LYS A 53 -14.35 2.24 -26.35
C LYS A 53 -15.26 2.13 -25.12
N LEU A 54 -15.11 1.06 -24.33
CA LEU A 54 -15.88 0.84 -23.11
C LEU A 54 -15.77 2.02 -22.14
N PHE A 55 -14.56 2.47 -21.84
CA PHE A 55 -14.35 3.55 -20.86
C PHE A 55 -14.58 4.95 -21.43
N SER A 56 -14.58 5.11 -22.76
CA SER A 56 -15.07 6.35 -23.39
C SER A 56 -16.59 6.51 -23.29
N ASN A 57 -17.31 5.42 -23.02
CA ASN A 57 -18.77 5.42 -22.86
C ASN A 57 -19.18 4.40 -21.79
N ILE A 58 -18.98 4.76 -20.51
CA ILE A 58 -19.18 3.85 -19.38
C ILE A 58 -20.64 3.36 -19.24
N GLU A 59 -21.61 4.09 -19.78
CA GLU A 59 -23.04 3.72 -19.82
C GLU A 59 -23.30 2.46 -20.66
N LEU A 60 -22.32 1.99 -21.43
CA LEU A 60 -22.35 0.68 -22.07
C LEU A 60 -22.47 -0.47 -21.06
N ILE A 61 -21.95 -0.31 -19.84
CA ILE A 61 -22.10 -1.31 -18.77
C ILE A 61 -23.56 -1.40 -18.32
N ASP A 62 -24.25 -0.27 -18.17
CA ASP A 62 -25.66 -0.24 -17.80
C ASP A 62 -26.55 -0.74 -18.94
N SER A 63 -26.19 -0.38 -20.19
CA SER A 63 -26.86 -0.88 -21.39
C SER A 63 -26.72 -2.40 -21.52
N PHE A 64 -25.51 -2.93 -21.31
CA PHE A 64 -25.24 -4.38 -21.27
C PHE A 64 -26.10 -5.08 -20.22
N GLY A 65 -26.17 -4.51 -19.01
CA GLY A 65 -26.96 -5.11 -17.94
C GLY A 65 -28.47 -5.00 -18.12
N SER A 66 -28.95 -4.01 -18.88
CA SER A 66 -30.38 -3.82 -19.17
C SER A 66 -30.85 -4.66 -20.36
N GLU A 67 -30.04 -4.74 -21.42
CA GLU A 67 -30.31 -5.58 -22.59
C GLU A 67 -30.11 -7.07 -22.26
N ASN A 68 -29.18 -7.38 -21.35
CA ASN A 68 -28.80 -8.73 -20.90
C ASN A 68 -28.75 -9.79 -22.02
N PRO A 69 -27.99 -9.57 -23.11
CA PRO A 69 -28.02 -10.43 -24.29
C PRO A 69 -27.53 -11.87 -24.04
N PHE A 70 -26.83 -12.09 -22.92
CA PHE A 70 -26.27 -13.39 -22.54
C PHE A 70 -27.06 -14.09 -21.41
N ASN A 71 -28.25 -13.57 -21.05
CA ASN A 71 -29.12 -14.13 -20.02
C ASN A 71 -28.43 -14.35 -18.66
N PHE A 72 -27.61 -13.40 -18.24
CA PHE A 72 -26.93 -13.43 -16.94
C PHE A 72 -27.91 -13.28 -15.80
N ASN A 73 -27.60 -13.95 -14.69
CA ASN A 73 -28.36 -13.82 -13.46
C ASN A 73 -28.03 -12.50 -12.74
N ARG A 74 -28.75 -12.21 -11.66
CA ARG A 74 -28.58 -10.95 -10.93
C ARG A 74 -27.17 -10.75 -10.36
N GLU A 75 -26.56 -11.79 -9.79
CA GLU A 75 -25.21 -11.71 -9.21
C GLU A 75 -24.16 -11.43 -10.30
N GLU A 76 -24.27 -12.11 -11.43
CA GLU A 76 -23.42 -11.90 -12.61
C GLU A 76 -23.51 -10.46 -13.13
N LEU A 77 -24.73 -9.93 -13.26
CA LEU A 77 -24.97 -8.55 -13.67
C LEU A 77 -24.45 -7.54 -12.65
N ASP A 78 -24.59 -7.83 -11.35
CA ASP A 78 -24.09 -6.95 -10.29
C ASP A 78 -22.55 -6.92 -10.27
N ILE A 79 -21.87 -8.04 -10.59
CA ILE A 79 -20.41 -8.05 -10.82
C ILE A 79 -20.05 -7.14 -12.00
N VAL A 80 -20.71 -7.29 -13.16
CA VAL A 80 -20.40 -6.46 -14.34
C VAL A 80 -20.66 -4.97 -14.07
N ARG A 81 -21.75 -4.63 -13.36
CA ARG A 81 -22.04 -3.25 -12.94
C ARG A 81 -20.96 -2.70 -12.00
N SER A 82 -20.42 -3.53 -11.10
CA SER A 82 -19.37 -3.09 -10.19
C SER A 82 -18.13 -2.60 -10.93
N TRP A 83 -17.86 -3.08 -12.15
CA TRP A 83 -16.74 -2.65 -12.98
C TRP A 83 -16.80 -1.18 -13.41
N LYS A 84 -17.90 -0.46 -13.17
CA LYS A 84 -17.93 1.01 -13.24
C LYS A 84 -16.97 1.67 -12.25
N ASN A 85 -16.63 1.00 -11.14
CA ASN A 85 -15.65 1.45 -10.15
C ASN A 85 -14.20 1.06 -10.52
N TYR A 86 -13.91 0.80 -11.80
CA TYR A 86 -12.58 0.46 -12.25
C TYR A 86 -11.54 1.53 -11.92
N VAL A 87 -10.28 1.12 -11.83
CA VAL A 87 -9.13 2.05 -11.75
C VAL A 87 -8.21 1.74 -12.93
N LYS A 88 -8.18 2.61 -13.92
CA LYS A 88 -7.22 2.56 -15.03
C LYS A 88 -6.11 3.55 -14.76
N ASP A 89 -4.88 3.06 -14.65
CA ASP A 89 -3.72 3.90 -14.38
C ASP A 89 -2.41 3.26 -14.87
N ARG A 90 -1.34 4.03 -14.81
CA ARG A 90 0.03 3.55 -14.75
C ARG A 90 0.39 3.32 -13.29
N PHE A 91 0.67 2.07 -12.96
CA PHE A 91 1.00 1.63 -11.63
C PHE A 91 2.49 1.32 -11.49
N LEU A 92 2.96 1.40 -10.27
CA LEU A 92 4.18 0.76 -9.80
C LEU A 92 3.80 -0.49 -9.02
N ILE A 93 4.22 -1.67 -9.47
CA ILE A 93 4.21 -2.86 -8.62
C ILE A 93 5.38 -2.70 -7.64
N VAL A 94 5.08 -2.55 -6.35
CA VAL A 94 6.08 -2.22 -5.31
C VAL A 94 6.38 -3.36 -4.35
N ALA A 95 5.49 -4.36 -4.27
CA ALA A 95 5.73 -5.57 -3.47
C ALA A 95 4.86 -6.74 -3.95
N HIS A 96 5.35 -7.96 -3.76
CA HIS A 96 4.55 -9.17 -3.74
C HIS A 96 4.37 -9.58 -2.28
N LEU A 97 3.12 -9.60 -1.79
CA LEU A 97 2.77 -10.08 -0.47
C LEU A 97 2.14 -11.47 -0.59
N LYS A 98 2.06 -12.19 0.53
CA LYS A 98 1.53 -13.56 0.59
C LYS A 98 0.17 -13.75 -0.11
N ASP A 99 -0.69 -12.74 -0.06
CA ASP A 99 -2.08 -12.85 -0.52
C ASP A 99 -2.36 -12.05 -1.80
N TYR A 100 -1.47 -11.14 -2.21
CA TYR A 100 -1.67 -10.25 -3.37
C TYR A 100 -0.40 -9.48 -3.73
N SER A 101 -0.39 -8.89 -4.92
CA SER A 101 0.65 -7.93 -5.33
C SER A 101 0.18 -6.50 -5.12
N VAL A 102 1.09 -5.61 -4.73
CA VAL A 102 0.76 -4.22 -4.40
C VAL A 102 1.03 -3.31 -5.58
N PHE A 103 -0.04 -2.76 -6.14
CA PHE A 103 -0.02 -1.79 -7.24
C PHE A 103 -0.22 -0.40 -6.66
N MET A 104 0.77 0.47 -6.81
CA MET A 104 0.72 1.86 -6.36
C MET A 104 0.44 2.78 -7.54
N THR A 105 -0.54 3.67 -7.45
CA THR A 105 -0.77 4.69 -8.48
C THR A 105 0.35 5.71 -8.51
N ASN A 106 0.52 6.37 -9.66
CA ASN A 106 1.47 7.47 -9.82
C ASN A 106 0.71 8.81 -9.71
N GLY A 107 1.26 9.83 -9.04
CA GLY A 107 0.63 11.15 -8.89
C GLY A 107 0.65 11.71 -7.46
N GLU A 108 -0.14 12.76 -7.19
CA GLU A 108 -0.12 13.52 -5.91
C GLU A 108 -0.91 12.84 -4.76
N ASP A 109 -1.82 11.91 -5.06
CA ASP A 109 -2.59 11.12 -4.08
C ASP A 109 -2.42 9.61 -4.33
N GLN A 110 -1.19 9.14 -4.09
CA GLN A 110 -0.82 7.76 -4.33
C GLN A 110 -1.62 6.82 -3.44
N LYS A 111 -2.17 5.78 -4.06
CA LYS A 111 -2.96 4.74 -3.42
C LYS A 111 -2.32 3.40 -3.74
N ALA A 112 -2.24 2.54 -2.72
CA ALA A 112 -1.73 1.18 -2.85
C ALA A 112 -2.89 0.19 -2.88
N TYR A 113 -2.99 -0.59 -3.94
CA TYR A 113 -4.03 -1.59 -4.16
C TYR A 113 -3.46 -3.00 -4.02
N GLY A 114 -4.13 -3.86 -3.26
CA GLY A 114 -3.85 -5.28 -3.20
C GLY A 114 -4.55 -5.99 -4.36
N VAL A 115 -3.78 -6.37 -5.38
CA VAL A 115 -4.28 -6.91 -6.64
C VAL A 115 -3.97 -8.39 -6.75
N LEU A 116 -5.00 -9.16 -7.08
CA LEU A 116 -4.91 -10.59 -7.38
C LEU A 116 -4.63 -10.83 -8.86
N GLY A 117 -3.86 -11.89 -9.10
CA GLY A 117 -3.79 -12.52 -10.41
C GLY A 117 -5.10 -13.25 -10.77
N LEU A 118 -5.15 -13.75 -11.99
CA LEU A 118 -6.29 -14.52 -12.50
C LEU A 118 -5.98 -16.01 -12.38
N ILE A 119 -5.45 -16.63 -13.44
CA ILE A 119 -4.98 -18.02 -13.44
C ILE A 119 -3.68 -18.12 -12.63
N ASP A 120 -2.68 -17.33 -13.03
CA ASP A 120 -1.37 -17.25 -12.38
C ASP A 120 -1.30 -16.05 -11.43
N GLU A 121 -0.38 -16.10 -10.46
CA GLU A 121 -0.11 -14.95 -9.61
C GLU A 121 0.56 -13.85 -10.43
N ILE A 122 0.42 -12.59 -9.99
CA ILE A 122 1.08 -11.47 -10.69
C ILE A 122 2.60 -11.66 -10.72
N GLU A 123 3.20 -12.18 -9.63
CA GLU A 123 4.65 -12.47 -9.54
C GLU A 123 5.13 -13.48 -10.60
N ASP A 124 4.26 -14.41 -11.02
CA ASP A 124 4.61 -15.44 -12.01
C ASP A 124 4.54 -14.92 -13.46
N VAL A 125 3.80 -13.84 -13.71
CA VAL A 125 3.55 -13.31 -15.06
C VAL A 125 4.30 -12.01 -15.35
N VAL A 126 4.95 -11.41 -14.34
CA VAL A 126 5.78 -10.22 -14.50
C VAL A 126 7.26 -10.55 -14.39
N PRO A 127 8.15 -9.72 -14.95
CA PRO A 127 9.58 -9.87 -14.71
C PRO A 127 9.95 -9.78 -13.22
N PRO A 128 10.99 -10.50 -12.77
CA PRO A 128 11.33 -10.64 -11.34
C PRO A 128 12.05 -9.43 -10.73
N PHE A 129 11.97 -8.24 -11.36
CA PHE A 129 12.62 -7.03 -10.89
C PHE A 129 11.61 -6.03 -10.34
N MET A 130 11.95 -5.42 -9.21
CA MET A 130 11.06 -4.54 -8.47
C MET A 130 11.77 -3.23 -8.06
N PRO A 131 11.06 -2.11 -8.00
CA PRO A 131 9.66 -1.95 -8.43
C PRO A 131 9.51 -2.00 -9.96
N LEU A 132 8.30 -2.28 -10.46
CA LEU A 132 8.00 -2.43 -11.89
C LEU A 132 6.90 -1.46 -12.33
N PHE A 133 7.14 -0.68 -13.39
CA PHE A 133 6.11 0.16 -13.99
C PHE A 133 5.23 -0.65 -14.94
N VAL A 134 3.92 -0.55 -14.74
CA VAL A 134 2.92 -1.25 -15.54
C VAL A 134 1.73 -0.35 -15.87
N GLU A 135 1.04 -0.61 -16.98
CA GLU A 135 -0.27 -0.05 -17.27
C GLU A 135 -1.29 -1.17 -17.38
N THR A 136 -2.38 -1.05 -16.62
CA THR A 136 -3.46 -2.03 -16.59
C THR A 136 -4.76 -1.36 -16.13
N ILE A 137 -5.84 -2.13 -16.07
CA ILE A 137 -7.10 -1.74 -15.46
C ILE A 137 -7.36 -2.68 -14.29
N LEU A 138 -7.68 -2.10 -13.14
CA LEU A 138 -8.11 -2.84 -11.95
C LEU A 138 -9.64 -2.88 -11.90
N PHE A 139 -10.19 -4.05 -11.66
CA PHE A 139 -11.63 -4.26 -11.51
C PHE A 139 -11.98 -4.77 -10.10
N PRO A 140 -13.11 -4.31 -9.53
CA PRO A 140 -13.73 -5.01 -8.42
C PRO A 140 -14.23 -6.38 -8.86
N PHE A 141 -13.99 -7.39 -8.01
CA PHE A 141 -14.52 -8.73 -8.21
C PHE A 141 -14.72 -9.41 -6.86
N LYS A 142 -15.97 -9.61 -6.45
CA LYS A 142 -16.34 -10.28 -5.18
C LYS A 142 -15.54 -9.77 -3.97
N SER A 143 -15.60 -8.45 -3.70
CA SER A 143 -14.88 -7.79 -2.60
C SER A 143 -13.35 -7.87 -2.68
N ARG A 144 -12.80 -8.18 -3.86
CA ARG A 144 -11.37 -8.23 -4.15
C ARG A 144 -11.06 -7.34 -5.35
N ILE A 145 -9.78 -7.07 -5.58
CA ILE A 145 -9.30 -6.35 -6.76
C ILE A 145 -8.53 -7.31 -7.64
N ILE A 146 -8.89 -7.36 -8.91
CA ILE A 146 -8.22 -8.13 -9.95
C ILE A 146 -7.74 -7.18 -11.04
N TYR A 147 -6.71 -7.57 -11.78
CA TYR A 147 -6.37 -6.88 -13.02
C TYR A 147 -7.20 -7.41 -14.19
N CYS A 148 -7.27 -6.64 -15.27
CA CYS A 148 -8.14 -6.91 -16.41
C CYS A 148 -7.67 -8.03 -17.35
N GLY A 149 -6.61 -8.78 -16.98
CA GLY A 149 -5.98 -9.79 -17.81
C GLY A 149 -4.97 -9.24 -18.84
N LEU A 150 -4.90 -7.91 -19.00
CA LEU A 150 -3.91 -7.25 -19.86
C LEU A 150 -3.02 -6.33 -19.05
N MET A 151 -1.71 -6.38 -19.33
CA MET A 151 -0.74 -5.56 -18.64
C MET A 151 0.40 -5.18 -19.61
N SER A 152 0.66 -3.89 -19.73
CA SER A 152 1.82 -3.38 -20.45
C SER A 152 2.92 -3.05 -19.45
N THR A 153 4.08 -3.68 -19.58
CA THR A 153 5.24 -3.42 -18.72
C THR A 153 6.15 -2.38 -19.37
N TYR A 154 6.77 -1.53 -18.55
CA TYR A 154 7.73 -0.53 -19.00
C TYR A 154 9.13 -0.93 -18.55
N ASN A 155 10.08 -1.00 -19.48
CA ASN A 155 11.46 -1.31 -19.19
C ASN A 155 12.21 -0.05 -18.73
N ILE A 156 12.08 0.28 -17.44
CA ILE A 156 12.72 1.44 -16.81
C ILE A 156 13.75 0.94 -15.80
N HIS A 157 14.98 1.43 -15.90
CA HIS A 157 16.02 1.15 -14.92
C HIS A 157 15.83 2.04 -13.67
N ILE A 158 15.56 1.41 -12.52
CA ILE A 158 15.29 2.12 -11.26
C ILE A 158 16.54 2.06 -10.37
N GLY A 159 17.25 3.19 -10.31
CA GLY A 159 18.40 3.38 -9.43
C GLY A 159 18.03 3.48 -7.94
N SER A 160 19.04 3.46 -7.07
CA SER A 160 18.87 3.47 -5.61
C SER A 160 18.04 4.66 -5.09
N ASN A 161 18.31 5.87 -5.59
CA ASN A 161 17.59 7.08 -5.15
C ASN A 161 16.11 7.03 -5.53
N MET A 162 15.79 6.60 -6.75
CA MET A 162 14.40 6.44 -7.20
C MET A 162 13.69 5.34 -6.40
N ARG A 163 14.38 4.21 -6.15
CA ARG A 163 13.85 3.14 -5.29
C ARG A 163 13.51 3.64 -3.89
N ARG A 164 14.34 4.51 -3.30
CA ARG A 164 14.07 5.14 -2.00
C ARG A 164 12.83 6.03 -2.05
N SER A 165 12.72 6.90 -3.06
CA SER A 165 11.53 7.76 -3.25
C SER A 165 10.25 6.94 -3.35
N ILE A 166 10.24 5.93 -4.23
CA ILE A 166 9.10 5.02 -4.41
C ILE A 166 8.74 4.30 -3.11
N GLN A 167 9.74 3.91 -2.32
CA GLN A 167 9.51 3.27 -1.04
C GLN A 167 8.90 4.25 -0.02
N ALA A 168 9.36 5.51 0.02
CA ALA A 168 8.80 6.57 0.86
C ALA A 168 7.32 6.82 0.51
N GLU A 169 7.05 6.99 -0.78
CA GLU A 169 5.74 7.17 -1.40
C GLU A 169 4.79 6.01 -1.05
N TYR A 170 5.26 4.76 -1.18
CA TYR A 170 4.49 3.58 -0.79
C TYR A 170 4.13 3.59 0.71
N GLN A 171 5.05 4.00 1.59
CA GLN A 171 4.73 4.09 3.01
C GLN A 171 3.77 5.23 3.32
N LYS A 172 3.91 6.38 2.66
CA LYS A 172 2.94 7.49 2.75
C LYS A 172 1.54 7.02 2.36
N ALA A 173 1.40 6.38 1.19
CA ALA A 173 0.14 5.83 0.70
C ALA A 173 -0.46 4.79 1.66
N LYS A 174 0.36 3.83 2.11
CA LYS A 174 -0.06 2.76 3.03
C LYS A 174 -0.48 3.31 4.40
N SER A 175 0.20 4.34 4.90
CA SER A 175 -0.17 4.97 6.16
C SER A 175 -1.47 5.76 6.03
N LYS A 176 -1.61 6.53 4.94
CA LYS A 176 -2.79 7.36 4.66
C LYS A 176 -4.05 6.53 4.42
N PHE A 177 -3.97 5.46 3.63
CA PHE A 177 -5.16 4.73 3.15
C PHE A 177 -5.20 3.24 3.53
N GLY A 178 -4.13 2.71 4.12
CA GLY A 178 -3.92 1.26 4.15
C GLY A 178 -3.58 0.71 2.76
N ILE A 179 -3.61 -0.62 2.63
CA ILE A 179 -3.65 -1.28 1.32
C ILE A 179 -5.11 -1.51 0.98
N ILE A 180 -5.57 -0.95 -0.13
CA ILE A 180 -6.94 -1.02 -0.60
C ILE A 180 -7.17 -2.38 -1.25
N ASN A 181 -8.04 -3.20 -0.68
CA ASN A 181 -8.28 -4.57 -1.13
C ASN A 181 -9.66 -4.77 -1.80
N SER A 182 -10.47 -3.71 -1.90
CA SER A 182 -11.77 -3.70 -2.61
C SER A 182 -12.04 -2.30 -3.16
N LEU A 183 -12.70 -2.23 -4.32
CA LEU A 183 -13.15 -0.99 -4.96
C LEU A 183 -14.65 -0.74 -4.73
N ASP A 184 -15.31 -1.56 -3.92
CA ASP A 184 -16.77 -1.48 -3.67
C ASP A 184 -17.14 -0.36 -2.70
N LYS A 185 -16.15 0.24 -2.02
CA LYS A 185 -16.33 1.29 -1.04
C LYS A 185 -15.36 2.45 -1.31
N PRO A 186 -15.77 3.69 -0.99
CA PRO A 186 -14.87 4.83 -1.09
C PRO A 186 -13.68 4.65 -0.14
N VAL A 187 -12.49 4.98 -0.64
CA VAL A 187 -11.25 4.96 0.13
C VAL A 187 -11.25 6.15 1.08
N MET A 188 -11.10 5.89 2.38
CA MET A 188 -11.02 6.93 3.41
C MET A 188 -9.61 7.05 3.98
N GLU A 189 -9.19 8.27 4.26
CA GLU A 189 -7.93 8.55 4.94
C GLU A 189 -8.00 8.18 6.43
N LYS A 190 -6.93 7.55 6.93
CA LYS A 190 -6.77 7.25 8.35
C LYS A 190 -6.41 8.51 9.14
N LYS A 191 -6.98 8.61 10.35
CA LYS A 191 -6.74 9.74 11.26
C LYS A 191 -5.31 9.81 11.85
N GLU A 192 -4.64 8.66 11.99
CA GLU A 192 -3.33 8.55 12.67
C GLU A 192 -2.16 8.31 11.68
N SER A 193 -2.34 8.68 10.41
CA SER A 193 -1.40 8.38 9.32
C SER A 193 -0.01 9.01 9.52
N ASP A 194 0.06 10.25 10.03
CA ASP A 194 1.35 10.93 10.25
C ASP A 194 2.14 10.27 11.40
N GLU A 195 1.47 9.76 12.45
CA GLU A 195 2.13 9.07 13.56
C GLU A 195 2.63 7.67 13.15
N GLU A 196 1.80 6.88 12.45
CA GLU A 196 2.20 5.56 11.93
C GLU A 196 3.46 5.67 11.04
N LEU A 197 3.49 6.70 10.19
CA LEU A 197 4.60 6.96 9.28
C LEU A 197 5.86 7.44 10.02
N LEU A 198 5.71 8.33 11.00
CA LEU A 198 6.81 8.78 11.84
C LEU A 198 7.46 7.60 12.57
N ARG A 199 6.67 6.72 13.21
CA ARG A 199 7.20 5.53 13.88
C ARG A 199 7.94 4.59 12.93
N TYR A 200 7.47 4.47 11.68
CA TYR A 200 8.16 3.70 10.65
C TYR A 200 9.56 4.26 10.33
N TYR A 201 9.67 5.58 10.14
CA TYR A 201 10.95 6.24 9.86
C TYR A 201 11.91 6.21 11.06
N LEU A 202 11.37 6.31 12.28
CA LEU A 202 12.19 6.34 13.50
C LEU A 202 12.70 4.98 13.97
N ARG A 203 12.20 3.88 13.39
CA ARG A 203 12.45 2.49 13.82
C ARG A 203 13.92 2.10 13.91
N SER A 204 14.82 2.71 13.13
CA SER A 204 16.26 2.45 13.19
C SER A 204 17.09 3.67 12.80
N ALA A 205 18.35 3.72 13.25
CA ALA A 205 19.26 4.82 12.93
C ALA A 205 19.45 5.02 11.42
N SER A 206 19.59 3.91 10.68
CA SER A 206 19.71 3.96 9.21
C SER A 206 18.47 4.57 8.55
N ARG A 207 17.26 4.26 9.04
CA ARG A 207 16.02 4.82 8.49
C ARG A 207 15.87 6.29 8.82
N ARG A 208 16.25 6.70 10.03
CA ARG A 208 16.22 8.12 10.41
C ARG A 208 17.10 8.98 9.51
N MET A 209 18.28 8.49 9.17
CA MET A 209 19.16 9.15 8.21
C MET A 209 18.58 9.10 6.79
N GLU A 210 17.95 7.98 6.42
CA GLU A 210 17.37 7.81 5.09
C GLU A 210 16.16 8.73 4.83
N TYR A 211 15.33 8.95 5.85
CA TYR A 211 14.06 9.68 5.79
C TYR A 211 14.09 10.97 6.63
N GLU A 212 15.25 11.60 6.76
CA GLU A 212 15.42 12.82 7.58
C GLU A 212 14.48 13.95 7.13
N TYR A 213 14.36 14.13 5.80
CA TYR A 213 13.49 15.13 5.21
C TYR A 213 12.02 14.88 5.52
N GLU A 214 11.55 13.63 5.36
CA GLU A 214 10.15 13.28 5.62
C GLU A 214 9.81 13.34 7.12
N ILE A 215 10.75 13.01 7.99
CA ILE A 215 10.57 13.20 9.45
C ILE A 215 10.38 14.69 9.76
N HIS A 216 11.20 15.56 9.18
CA HIS A 216 11.09 17.00 9.36
C HIS A 216 9.74 17.53 8.86
N GLU A 217 9.34 17.14 7.65
CA GLU A 217 8.06 17.49 7.04
C GLU A 217 6.87 17.11 7.94
N ILE A 218 6.87 15.89 8.50
CA ILE A 218 5.82 15.43 9.42
C ILE A 218 5.77 16.27 10.69
N LEU A 219 6.92 16.57 11.29
CA LEU A 219 6.99 17.32 12.55
C LEU A 219 6.63 18.80 12.38
N GLU A 220 6.95 19.40 11.23
CA GLU A 220 6.50 20.76 10.89
C GLU A 220 4.98 20.82 10.71
N LYS A 221 4.42 19.85 9.99
CA LYS A 221 2.98 19.76 9.74
C LYS A 221 2.19 19.42 11.01
N ASN A 222 2.74 18.57 11.88
CA ASN A 222 2.10 18.12 13.11
C ASN A 222 3.06 18.17 14.31
N PRO A 223 3.26 19.37 14.90
CA PRO A 223 4.17 19.55 16.04
C PRO A 223 3.81 18.72 17.29
N ALA A 224 2.55 18.28 17.43
CA ALA A 224 2.12 17.44 18.54
C ALA A 224 2.83 16.06 18.56
N LEU A 225 3.34 15.62 17.40
CA LEU A 225 4.13 14.38 17.28
C LEU A 225 5.56 14.51 17.81
N GLY A 226 5.99 15.70 18.26
CA GLY A 226 7.32 15.89 18.86
C GLY A 226 7.60 14.95 20.03
N ASN A 227 6.60 14.68 20.87
CA ASN A 227 6.75 13.71 21.96
C ASN A 227 6.92 12.26 21.45
N VAL A 228 6.22 11.89 20.37
CA VAL A 228 6.38 10.57 19.74
C VAL A 228 7.80 10.43 19.19
N TYR A 229 8.31 11.49 18.55
CA TYR A 229 9.67 11.55 18.08
C TYR A 229 10.66 11.31 19.22
N SER A 230 10.65 12.15 20.25
CA SER A 230 11.61 12.08 21.36
C SER A 230 11.57 10.72 22.07
N LEU A 231 10.37 10.14 22.22
CA LEU A 231 10.20 8.82 22.82
C LEU A 231 10.86 7.70 22.00
N GLU A 232 10.65 7.69 20.67
CA GLU A 232 11.24 6.67 19.79
C GLU A 232 12.76 6.84 19.63
N ILE A 233 13.27 8.07 19.65
CA ILE A 233 14.72 8.33 19.71
C ILE A 233 15.30 7.77 21.02
N GLY A 234 14.69 8.10 22.17
CA GLY A 234 15.07 7.58 23.48
C GLY A 234 15.09 6.06 23.52
N ARG A 235 14.06 5.43 22.95
CA ARG A 235 13.97 3.97 22.83
C ARG A 235 15.09 3.38 21.98
N SER A 236 15.38 3.99 20.83
CA SER A 236 16.48 3.57 19.96
C SER A 236 17.84 3.74 20.63
N TYR A 237 18.02 4.79 21.43
CA TYR A 237 19.27 5.11 22.11
C TYR A 237 19.53 4.25 23.35
N ALA A 238 18.49 3.78 24.03
CA ALA A 238 18.58 2.99 25.27
C ALA A 238 19.60 1.83 25.19
N LYS A 239 19.68 1.14 24.04
CA LYS A 239 20.65 0.05 23.82
C LYS A 239 22.10 0.54 23.83
N GLU A 240 22.37 1.68 23.19
CA GLU A 240 23.70 2.28 23.16
C GLU A 240 24.07 2.87 24.52
N ALA A 241 23.13 3.59 25.14
CA ALA A 241 23.27 4.10 26.50
C ALA A 241 23.63 2.98 27.48
N GLY A 242 22.91 1.84 27.41
CA GLY A 242 23.20 0.66 28.21
C GLY A 242 24.63 0.14 28.04
N LYS A 243 25.19 0.15 26.82
CA LYS A 243 26.60 -0.25 26.59
C LYS A 243 27.58 0.73 27.23
N LYS A 244 27.36 2.04 27.06
CA LYS A 244 28.20 3.09 27.66
C LYS A 244 28.19 3.00 29.18
N LEU A 245 27.01 2.77 29.77
CA LEU A 245 26.84 2.56 31.21
C LEU A 245 27.61 1.33 31.72
N SER A 246 27.61 0.22 30.96
CA SER A 246 28.41 -0.96 31.33
C SER A 246 29.92 -0.68 31.31
N GLN A 247 30.41 0.09 30.35
CA GLN A 247 31.85 0.40 30.22
C GLN A 247 32.40 1.18 31.41
N ILE A 248 31.57 2.01 32.04
CA ILE A 248 31.97 2.79 33.23
C ILE A 248 31.65 2.08 34.56
N GLY A 249 31.14 0.84 34.51
CA GLY A 249 30.77 0.11 35.72
C GLY A 249 29.55 0.68 36.46
N ALA A 250 28.60 1.28 35.73
CA ALA A 250 27.38 1.82 36.34
C ALA A 250 26.54 0.74 37.04
N SER A 251 25.82 1.13 38.09
CA SER A 251 24.96 0.21 38.84
C SER A 251 23.74 -0.26 38.03
N THR A 252 23.29 -1.49 38.32
CA THR A 252 22.04 -2.05 37.77
C THR A 252 20.85 -1.27 38.33
N THR A 253 20.34 -0.32 37.55
CA THR A 253 19.28 0.61 37.97
C THR A 253 18.45 1.09 36.78
N TRP A 254 17.42 1.89 37.03
CA TRP A 254 16.58 2.48 35.98
C TRP A 254 17.13 3.83 35.55
N PHE A 255 17.10 4.08 34.24
CA PHE A 255 17.55 5.31 33.62
C PHE A 255 16.43 5.89 32.77
N ALA A 256 16.27 7.21 32.83
CA ALA A 256 15.39 7.97 31.97
C ALA A 256 16.21 8.74 30.94
N VAL A 257 15.72 8.71 29.70
CA VAL A 257 16.33 9.33 28.53
C VAL A 257 15.32 10.23 27.87
N PHE A 258 15.78 11.40 27.46
CA PHE A 258 15.07 12.24 26.51
C PHE A 258 15.95 12.32 25.25
N GLU A 259 15.44 11.80 24.13
CA GLU A 259 16.20 11.66 22.88
C GLU A 259 17.50 10.86 23.08
N ASP A 260 18.68 11.49 22.95
CA ASP A 260 19.98 10.85 23.13
C ASP A 260 20.67 11.21 24.47
N ILE A 261 19.93 11.87 25.36
CA ILE A 261 20.45 12.39 26.63
C ILE A 261 19.88 11.59 27.80
N VAL A 262 20.76 11.02 28.63
CA VAL A 262 20.37 10.45 29.92
C VAL A 262 20.12 11.59 30.89
N ILE A 263 18.88 11.75 31.35
CA ILE A 263 18.43 12.90 32.15
C ILE A 263 18.20 12.57 33.62
N ALA A 264 17.98 11.29 33.96
CA ALA A 264 17.82 10.86 35.34
C ALA A 264 18.09 9.36 35.52
N SER A 265 18.26 8.95 36.78
CA SER A 265 18.28 7.55 37.20
C SER A 265 17.49 7.35 38.51
N GLY A 266 17.04 6.13 38.77
CA GLY A 266 16.24 5.77 39.95
C GLY A 266 16.25 4.27 40.25
N LYS A 267 16.00 3.88 41.50
CA LYS A 267 15.97 2.48 41.93
C LYS A 267 14.75 1.74 41.39
N SER A 268 13.68 2.46 41.05
CA SER A 268 12.51 1.95 40.31
C SER A 268 12.25 2.73 39.02
N GLU A 269 11.39 2.20 38.16
CA GLU A 269 10.94 2.87 36.93
C GLU A 269 10.23 4.19 37.25
N GLU A 270 9.39 4.18 38.29
CA GLU A 270 8.65 5.34 38.78
C GLU A 270 9.60 6.43 39.30
N GLU A 271 10.59 6.06 40.12
CA GLU A 271 11.56 7.03 40.66
C GLU A 271 12.39 7.68 39.55
N ALA A 272 12.82 6.90 38.56
CA ALA A 272 13.54 7.44 37.40
C ALA A 272 12.66 8.40 36.58
N ARG A 273 11.37 8.08 36.41
CA ARG A 273 10.41 8.92 35.69
C ARG A 273 10.11 10.22 36.43
N GLU A 274 9.85 10.17 37.74
CA GLU A 274 9.61 11.37 38.55
C GLU A 274 10.79 12.33 38.53
N ARG A 275 12.01 11.81 38.67
CA ARG A 275 13.24 12.61 38.58
C ARG A 275 13.44 13.22 37.21
N ALA A 276 13.12 12.49 36.14
CA ALA A 276 13.13 13.04 34.79
C ALA A 276 12.11 14.17 34.64
N TYR A 277 10.90 14.03 35.18
CA TYR A 277 9.85 15.05 35.09
C TYR A 277 10.14 16.31 35.88
N ALA A 278 11.05 16.26 36.86
CA ALA A 278 11.52 17.44 37.58
C ALA A 278 12.41 18.36 36.72
N VAL A 279 13.07 17.81 35.69
CA VAL A 279 13.98 18.57 34.81
C VAL A 279 13.45 18.75 33.38
N VAL A 280 12.42 17.98 32.99
CA VAL A 280 11.77 18.07 31.67
C VAL A 280 10.49 18.92 31.75
N PRO A 281 10.32 19.93 30.87
CA PRO A 281 9.08 20.72 30.75
C PRO A 281 7.83 19.85 30.58
N GLN A 282 6.70 20.28 31.14
CA GLN A 282 5.48 19.47 31.23
C GLN A 282 4.99 18.98 29.86
N ASP A 283 5.08 19.82 28.83
CA ASP A 283 4.69 19.55 27.44
C ASP A 283 5.60 18.51 26.75
N LYS A 284 6.81 18.25 27.26
CA LYS A 284 7.79 17.30 26.72
C LYS A 284 7.88 15.98 27.48
N ARG A 285 7.16 15.85 28.61
CA ARG A 285 7.26 14.67 29.49
C ARG A 285 6.84 13.36 28.83
N ALA A 286 5.93 13.42 27.85
CA ALA A 286 5.51 12.23 27.10
C ALA A 286 6.63 11.68 26.18
N GLY A 287 7.63 12.48 25.85
CA GLY A 287 8.82 12.07 25.11
C GLY A 287 9.89 11.34 25.92
N VAL A 288 9.73 11.21 27.24
CA VAL A 288 10.71 10.54 28.10
C VAL A 288 10.59 9.02 27.97
N HIS A 289 11.69 8.37 27.57
CA HIS A 289 11.82 6.92 27.59
C HIS A 289 12.55 6.46 28.86
N VAL A 290 12.01 5.44 29.54
CA VAL A 290 12.65 4.84 30.72
C VAL A 290 13.05 3.41 30.39
N PHE A 291 14.28 3.04 30.72
CA PHE A 291 14.81 1.69 30.49
C PHE A 291 15.62 1.20 31.69
N ARG A 292 15.72 -0.11 31.83
CA ARG A 292 16.53 -0.75 32.86
C ARG A 292 17.92 -1.10 32.33
N HIS A 293 18.95 -0.72 33.08
CA HIS A 293 20.33 -1.14 32.84
C HIS A 293 20.70 -2.34 33.74
N GLY A 294 21.47 -3.29 33.20
CA GLY A 294 21.89 -4.52 33.88
C GLY A 294 20.86 -5.65 33.79
N ARG A 295 21.33 -6.91 33.84
CA ARG A 295 20.44 -8.09 33.83
C ARG A 295 19.74 -8.26 35.19
N LYS A 296 18.57 -8.90 35.18
CA LYS A 296 18.05 -9.58 36.36
C LYS A 296 18.98 -10.73 36.73
#